data_AF-A0A927AQV9-F1
#
_entry.id   AF-A0A927AQV9-F1
#
_cell.length_a   1.000
_cell.length_b   1.000
_cell.length_c   1.000
_cell.angle_alpha   90.00
_cell.angle_beta   90.00
_cell.angle_gamma   90.00
#
_symmetry.space_group_name_H-M   'P 1'
#
loop_
_entity.id
_entity.type
_entity.pdbx_description
1 polymer ?
#
loop_
_entity_poly.entity_id
_entity_poly.type
_entity_poly.pdbx_seq_one_letter_code
_entity_poly.pdbx_strand_id
1 'polypeptide(L)'
;MQEKQADRHWQTIEIPADEFNHRLNQLIETHSPTGALFSRLALIHQVAKAYAVEAVNQLNVTSTEIEIEEITDPPLYGYMPDDGPVIIQFRQIERGFL
;
A
#
# COMPACT_ATOMS: atom_id res chain seq x y z
N MET A 1 10.76 -10.77 -34.20
CA MET A 1 11.53 -10.57 -32.95
C MET A 1 10.53 -10.74 -31.83
N GLN A 2 10.62 -11.82 -31.05
CA GLN A 2 9.73 -12.05 -29.91
C GLN A 2 10.29 -11.24 -28.74
N GLU A 3 9.67 -10.10 -28.46
CA GLU A 3 9.86 -9.40 -27.20
C GLU A 3 9.30 -10.32 -26.11
N LYS A 4 10.20 -10.92 -25.32
CA LYS A 4 9.85 -11.54 -24.05
C LYS A 4 9.23 -10.43 -23.20
N GLN A 5 7.91 -10.35 -23.15
CA GLN A 5 7.17 -9.69 -22.08
C GLN A 5 7.57 -10.37 -20.77
N ALA A 6 8.63 -9.87 -20.14
CA ALA A 6 8.80 -10.01 -18.70
C ALA A 6 7.72 -9.12 -18.10
N ASP A 7 6.52 -9.68 -18.00
CA ASP A 7 5.29 -9.09 -17.50
C ASP A 7 5.46 -8.65 -16.04
N ARG A 8 6.10 -7.50 -15.83
CA ARG A 8 6.00 -6.75 -14.58
C ARG A 8 4.62 -6.10 -14.58
N HIS A 9 3.58 -6.91 -14.32
CA HIS A 9 2.21 -6.42 -14.19
C HIS A 9 2.09 -5.56 -12.94
N TRP A 10 2.28 -4.26 -13.11
CA TRP A 10 1.90 -3.27 -12.12
C TRP A 10 0.37 -3.25 -12.01
N GLN A 11 -0.10 -3.34 -10.77
CA GLN A 11 -1.50 -3.28 -10.40
C GLN A 11 -1.77 -1.96 -9.67
N THR A 12 -2.97 -1.44 -9.82
CA THR A 12 -3.40 -0.20 -9.19
C THR A 12 -4.69 -0.44 -8.45
N ILE A 13 -4.78 0.07 -7.22
CA ILE A 13 -6.01 0.12 -6.43
C ILE A 13 -6.29 1.55 -6.00
N GLU A 14 -7.58 1.87 -5.95
CA GLU A 14 -8.09 3.17 -5.50
C GLU A 14 -8.80 2.96 -4.16
N ILE A 15 -8.37 3.69 -3.14
CA ILE A 15 -8.94 3.62 -1.79
C ILE A 15 -9.53 4.98 -1.44
N PRO A 16 -10.78 5.07 -0.97
CA PRO A 16 -11.32 6.32 -0.48
C PRO A 16 -10.42 6.94 0.60
N ALA A 17 -10.13 8.23 0.50
CA ALA A 17 -9.21 8.90 1.43
C ALA A 17 -9.68 8.78 2.89
N ASP A 18 -10.98 8.84 3.17
CA ASP A 18 -11.54 8.62 4.51
C ASP A 18 -11.22 7.24 5.06
N GLU A 19 -11.33 6.19 4.23
CA GLU A 19 -11.06 4.82 4.65
C GLU A 19 -9.56 4.62 4.96
N PHE A 20 -8.70 5.15 4.07
CA PHE A 20 -7.25 5.10 4.26
C PHE A 20 -6.85 5.85 5.54
N ASN A 21 -7.40 7.05 5.76
CA ASN A 21 -7.16 7.86 6.95
C ASN A 21 -7.62 7.15 8.22
N HIS A 22 -8.80 6.52 8.18
CA HIS A 22 -9.32 5.78 9.32
C HIS A 22 -8.34 4.68 9.75
N ARG A 23 -7.86 3.87 8.80
CA ARG A 23 -6.92 2.78 9.06
C ARG A 23 -5.54 3.29 9.50
N LEU A 24 -5.07 4.40 8.93
CA LEU A 24 -3.84 5.06 9.36
C LEU A 24 -3.94 5.56 10.81
N ASN A 25 -5.05 6.19 11.19
CA ASN A 25 -5.26 6.67 12.55
C ASN A 25 -5.31 5.51 13.56
N GLN A 26 -6.03 4.43 13.23
CA GLN A 26 -6.03 3.21 14.06
C GLN A 26 -4.62 2.65 14.26
N LEU A 27 -3.79 2.66 13.20
CA LEU A 27 -2.42 2.19 13.28
C LEU A 27 -1.57 3.10 14.18
N ILE A 28 -1.72 4.43 14.06
CA ILE A 28 -1.04 5.43 14.90
C ILE A 28 -1.41 5.23 16.37
N GLU A 29 -2.70 5.07 16.68
CA GLU A 29 -3.19 4.84 18.04
C GLU A 29 -2.62 3.55 18.64
N THR A 30 -2.50 2.49 17.82
CA THR A 30 -1.95 1.19 18.24
C THR A 30 -0.43 1.25 18.51
N HIS A 31 0.33 2.08 17.78
CA HIS A 31 1.78 2.20 17.92
C HIS A 31 2.21 3.33 18.89
N SER A 32 1.31 4.23 19.25
CA SER A 32 1.56 5.28 20.25
C SER A 32 2.00 4.76 21.64
N PRO A 33 1.44 3.67 22.21
CA PRO A 33 1.82 3.20 23.55
C PRO A 33 3.15 2.44 23.59
N THR A 34 3.70 1.99 22.46
CA THR A 34 4.94 1.18 22.43
C THR A 34 6.23 2.01 22.43
N GLY A 35 6.15 3.35 22.48
CA GLY A 35 7.32 4.24 22.57
C GLY A 35 8.18 4.30 21.30
N ALA A 36 7.79 3.59 20.25
CA ALA A 36 8.43 3.63 18.95
C ALA A 36 7.86 4.80 18.13
N LEU A 37 8.70 5.81 17.89
CA LEU A 37 8.35 6.93 17.02
C LEU A 37 8.44 6.48 15.56
N PHE A 38 7.34 5.95 15.02
CA PHE A 38 7.22 5.70 13.59
C PHE A 38 6.95 7.00 12.85
N SER A 39 7.70 7.25 11.78
CA SER A 39 7.37 8.32 10.84
C SER A 39 5.98 8.07 10.24
N ARG A 40 5.15 9.11 10.12
CA ARG A 40 3.85 9.01 9.44
C ARG A 40 3.99 8.42 8.04
N LEU A 41 5.09 8.72 7.34
CA LEU A 41 5.38 8.15 6.03
C LEU A 41 5.53 6.62 6.10
N ALA A 42 6.23 6.10 7.11
CA ALA A 42 6.37 4.66 7.31
C ALA A 42 5.01 4.01 7.60
N LEU A 43 4.15 4.67 8.37
CA LEU A 43 2.80 4.18 8.65
C LEU A 43 1.92 4.22 7.40
N ILE A 44 2.00 5.27 6.59
CA ILE A 44 1.32 5.36 5.28
C ILE A 44 1.75 4.18 4.39
N HIS A 45 3.05 3.93 4.27
CA HIS A 45 3.55 2.78 3.51
C HIS A 45 3.06 1.43 4.07
N GLN A 46 2.97 1.30 5.40
CA GLN A 46 2.49 0.09 6.03
C GLN A 46 1.00 -0.15 5.76
N VAL A 47 0.17 0.90 5.84
CA VAL A 47 -1.25 0.84 5.48
C VAL A 47 -1.40 0.52 3.99
N ALA A 48 -0.65 1.19 3.12
CA ALA A 48 -0.67 0.94 1.69
C ALA A 48 -0.30 -0.52 1.35
N LYS A 49 0.72 -1.07 2.02
CA LYS A 49 1.12 -2.46 1.84
C LYS A 49 0.04 -3.43 2.29
N ALA A 50 -0.66 -3.13 3.39
CA ALA A 50 -1.76 -3.95 3.85
C ALA A 50 -2.89 -4.03 2.80
N TYR A 51 -3.29 -2.88 2.24
CA TYR A 51 -4.29 -2.83 1.16
C TYR A 51 -3.86 -3.60 -0.09
N ALA A 52 -2.61 -3.43 -0.52
CA ALA A 52 -2.09 -4.15 -1.68
C ALA A 52 -2.03 -5.68 -1.45
N VAL A 53 -1.67 -6.12 -0.24
CA VAL A 53 -1.72 -7.54 0.15
C VAL A 53 -3.16 -8.05 0.15
N GLU A 54 -4.13 -7.29 0.65
CA GLU A 54 -5.54 -7.67 0.63
C GLU A 54 -6.10 -7.77 -0.78
N ALA A 55 -5.77 -6.81 -1.66
CA ALA A 55 -6.14 -6.85 -3.07
C ALA A 55 -5.61 -8.12 -3.76
N VAL A 56 -4.37 -8.51 -3.45
CA VAL A 56 -3.75 -9.74 -3.96
C VAL A 56 -4.36 -11.00 -3.37
N ASN A 57 -4.68 -11.01 -2.07
CA ASN A 57 -5.31 -12.14 -1.42
C ASN A 57 -6.70 -12.44 -2.00
N GLN A 58 -7.44 -11.42 -2.46
CA GLN A 58 -8.70 -11.61 -3.17
C GLN A 58 -8.54 -12.39 -4.49
N LEU A 59 -7.34 -12.37 -5.08
CA LEU A 59 -7.01 -13.13 -6.28
C LEU A 59 -6.57 -14.58 -5.97
N ASN A 60 -6.73 -15.05 -4.72
CA ASN A 60 -6.33 -16.38 -4.24
C ASN A 60 -4.83 -16.70 -4.44
N VAL A 61 -3.97 -15.69 -4.53
CA VAL A 61 -2.52 -15.89 -4.61
C VAL A 61 -1.94 -15.90 -3.19
N THR A 62 -1.57 -17.07 -2.70
CA THR A 62 -1.01 -17.24 -1.36
C THR A 62 0.47 -16.83 -1.32
N SER A 63 0.85 -16.00 -0.35
CA SER A 63 2.24 -15.62 -0.04
C SER A 63 2.99 -14.90 -1.16
N THR A 64 2.50 -13.74 -1.57
CA THR A 64 3.25 -12.85 -2.47
C THR A 64 3.90 -11.71 -1.69
N GLU A 65 5.18 -11.46 -1.97
CA GLU A 65 5.84 -10.26 -1.46
C GLU A 65 5.35 -9.08 -2.31
N ILE A 66 4.88 -8.01 -1.67
CA ILE A 66 4.38 -6.83 -2.37
C ILE A 66 5.44 -5.75 -2.37
N GLU A 67 5.71 -5.22 -3.56
CA GLU A 67 6.50 -4.01 -3.77
C GLU A 67 5.57 -2.88 -4.19
N ILE A 68 5.62 -1.77 -3.45
CA ILE A 68 4.89 -0.55 -3.76
C ILE A 68 5.82 0.33 -4.60
N GLU A 69 5.36 0.75 -5.76
CA GLU A 69 6.08 1.71 -6.61
C GLU A 69 5.69 3.14 -6.22
N GLU A 70 4.39 3.41 -6.15
CA GLU A 70 3.87 4.75 -5.95
C GLU A 70 2.64 4.75 -5.04
N ILE A 71 2.52 5.82 -4.25
CA ILE A 71 1.31 6.17 -3.48
C ILE A 71 0.99 7.62 -3.82
N THR A 72 -0.16 7.83 -4.45
CA THR A 72 -0.63 9.14 -4.92
C THR A 72 -1.71 9.68 -3.99
N ASP A 73 -1.64 10.98 -3.74
CA ASP A 73 -2.46 11.72 -2.77
C ASP A 73 -2.52 11.10 -1.35
N PRO A 74 -1.38 10.66 -0.77
CA PRO A 74 -1.40 10.13 0.58
C PRO A 74 -1.79 11.23 1.58
N PRO A 75 -2.49 10.90 2.68
CA PRO A 75 -2.85 11.88 3.70
C PRO A 75 -1.63 12.31 4.49
N LEU A 76 -0.96 13.36 4.02
CA LEU A 76 0.19 14.02 4.65
C LEU A 76 -0.28 15.08 5.67
N TYR A 77 0.61 15.47 6.59
CA TYR A 77 0.30 16.51 7.58
C TYR A 77 -0.05 17.84 6.90
N GLY A 78 -1.22 18.39 7.23
CA GLY A 78 -1.58 19.76 6.85
C GLY A 78 -2.09 19.95 5.42
N TYR A 79 -2.14 18.89 4.61
CA TYR A 79 -2.88 18.89 3.35
C TYR A 79 -4.25 18.30 3.63
N MET A 80 -5.31 19.10 3.49
CA MET A 80 -6.65 18.53 3.36
C MET A 80 -6.59 17.62 2.13
N PRO A 81 -6.89 16.32 2.25
CA PRO A 81 -7.04 15.52 1.06
C PRO A 81 -8.12 16.22 0.22
N ASP A 82 -7.79 16.51 -1.04
CA ASP A 82 -8.83 16.57 -2.05
C ASP A 82 -9.73 15.33 -1.83
N ASP A 83 -11.04 15.45 -1.98
CA ASP A 83 -12.01 14.32 -1.82
C ASP A 83 -11.72 13.11 -2.75
N GLY A 84 -10.58 13.11 -3.45
CA GLY A 84 -10.09 12.06 -4.31
C GLY A 84 -9.57 10.83 -3.56
N PRO A 85 -9.51 9.68 -4.25
CA PRO A 85 -9.00 8.45 -3.69
C PRO A 85 -7.48 8.49 -3.52
N VAL A 86 -6.98 7.78 -2.51
CA VAL A 86 -5.58 7.39 -2.41
C VAL A 86 -5.33 6.27 -3.41
N ILE A 87 -4.42 6.50 -4.35
CA ILE A 87 -4.09 5.52 -5.39
C ILE A 87 -2.80 4.82 -5.01
N ILE A 88 -2.80 3.50 -5.03
CA ILE A 88 -1.61 2.69 -4.76
C ILE A 88 -1.26 1.88 -6.00
N GLN A 89 -0.06 2.10 -6.53
CA GLN A 89 0.53 1.26 -7.56
C GLN A 89 1.54 0.29 -6.95
N PHE A 90 1.33 -0.99 -7.20
CA PHE A 90 2.14 -2.05 -6.62
C PHE A 90 2.29 -3.22 -7.58
N ARG A 91 3.28 -4.06 -7.34
CA ARG A 91 3.41 -5.35 -8.01
C ARG A 91 3.63 -6.47 -7.02
N GLN A 92 3.22 -7.64 -7.47
CA GLN A 92 3.55 -8.89 -6.84
C GLN A 92 4.98 -9.30 -7.22
N ILE A 93 5.79 -9.61 -6.21
CA ILE A 93 7.07 -10.27 -6.36
C ILE A 93 6.87 -11.73 -5.97
N GLU A 94 7.03 -12.61 -6.95
CA GLU A 94 7.16 -14.03 -6.68
C GLU A 94 8.48 -14.26 -5.95
N ARG A 95 8.40 -14.69 -4.69
CA ARG A 95 9.59 -15.25 -4.03
C ARG A 95 9.92 -16.57 -4.72
N GLY A 96 10.81 -16.50 -5.70
CA GLY A 96 11.41 -17.69 -6.29
C GLY A 96 12.07 -18.51 -5.18
N PHE A 97 11.62 -19.74 -5.01
CA PHE A 97 12.35 -20.75 -4.24
C PHE A 97 13.73 -20.93 -4.89
N LEU A 98 14.79 -20.60 -4.14
CA LEU A 98 16.15 -21.08 -4.41
C LEU A 98 16.34 -22.44 -3.73
#